data_AF-A0A2W7BTL8-F1
#
_entry.id   AF-A0A2W7BTL8-F1
#
_cell.length_a   1.000
_cell.length_b   1.000
_cell.length_c   1.000
_cell.angle_alpha   90.00
_cell.angle_beta   90.00
_cell.angle_gamma   90.00
#
_symmetry.space_group_name_H-M   'P 1'
#
loop_
_entity.id
_entity.type
_entity.pdbx_description
1 polymer ?
#
loop_
_entity_poly.entity_id
_entity_poly.type
_entity_poly.pdbx_seq_one_letter_code
_entity_poly.pdbx_strand_id
1 'polypeptide(L)'
;MSEIRFDIGSLHAAYRAGVGVAAMIDTVHARIAAADDPGIFIHLAAKADMLAQAQTLGPFDPVTKPLWGVPFAVKDNIDVAGMPTTAACAEYAYMPQVDATVVARLKAAGALVVGKTNLDQFATGLVGVRTPYPIPKNAIDASLVPGGSSSGSAVATARGIVSFALGTDTAGSGRIPAGLNNIVGLKPTVGALSAAGVVPACRTLDCISVFALTVDDAYAVFGVAAAKDPADAYSRAVKVPALTARPPVLSVGVPAKQDLKFFGDAAMAEGFDAALDMLRGLGCRLVEIPFGDFYATANLLYEGAWVAERYAAIAGFMEANEAAMHPVTRKIIGGARSLSAADAFRGLYALQAYRAKLAPVLASVDLFCVPTAPTHYALDAVLADPIVTNSRLGTFTNFVNLLDMCGVAVPSGRRDDGLPMSVTLLAMAGKDWLTAGLARDIHAASGLPLGATGWAQPGSAPPGERAPDEMIDLVVVGAHLSGMPLNGQLRDLGAQFSRTTRTAPAYRLYALAGQSVPKPGLVRVARDGMRIDVEVWRLDPGAFGRFVAAIPAPLGIGTIELDDGTTAKGFVAETAGLSAAIDISAHGGWRSFVASSHEPQRRLEEVAPT
;
A
#
# COMPACT_ATOMS: atom_id res chain seq x y z
N MET A 1 -16.57 29.79 9.50
CA MET A 1 -17.13 28.45 9.25
C MET A 1 -16.13 27.45 9.79
N SER A 2 -16.57 26.41 10.51
CA SER A 2 -15.67 25.29 10.89
C SER A 2 -15.00 24.76 9.63
N GLU A 3 -13.67 24.67 9.63
CA GLU A 3 -12.92 24.17 8.47
C GLU A 3 -13.30 22.71 8.20
N ILE A 4 -14.03 22.45 7.11
CA ILE A 4 -14.49 21.10 6.76
C ILE A 4 -13.28 20.28 6.30
N ARG A 5 -12.81 19.33 7.10
CA ARG A 5 -11.71 18.44 6.73
C ARG A 5 -12.19 17.38 5.75
N PHE A 6 -11.37 17.10 4.75
CA PHE A 6 -11.70 16.19 3.65
C PHE A 6 -11.09 14.79 3.81
N ASP A 7 -10.62 14.40 5.00
CA ASP A 7 -10.56 12.96 5.31
C ASP A 7 -12.00 12.40 5.44
N ILE A 8 -12.22 11.15 5.02
CA ILE A 8 -13.58 10.59 4.86
C ILE A 8 -14.32 10.59 6.21
N GLY A 9 -13.62 10.22 7.28
CA GLY A 9 -14.16 10.17 8.64
C GLY A 9 -14.69 11.52 9.12
N SER A 10 -13.88 12.58 8.99
CA SER A 10 -14.26 13.94 9.39
C SER A 10 -15.37 14.51 8.51
N LEU A 11 -15.34 14.26 7.19
CA LEU A 11 -16.39 14.73 6.29
C LEU A 11 -17.74 14.07 6.59
N HIS A 12 -17.76 12.76 6.82
CA HIS A 12 -18.96 12.06 7.27
C HIS A 12 -19.46 12.54 8.64
N ALA A 13 -18.56 12.89 9.56
CA ALA A 13 -18.94 13.51 10.84
C ALA A 13 -19.59 14.88 10.64
N ALA A 14 -19.08 15.69 9.70
CA ALA A 14 -19.68 16.96 9.33
C ALA A 14 -21.09 16.80 8.73
N TYR A 15 -21.29 15.80 7.86
CA TYR A 15 -22.62 15.48 7.32
C TYR A 15 -23.61 15.03 8.40
N ARG A 16 -23.17 14.19 9.37
CA ARG A 16 -23.99 13.85 10.54
C ARG A 16 -24.35 15.07 11.39
N ALA A 17 -23.47 16.05 11.48
CA ALA A 17 -23.69 17.30 12.18
C ALA A 17 -24.56 18.32 11.40
N GLY A 18 -25.05 17.97 10.22
CA GLY A 18 -25.98 18.78 9.43
C GLY A 18 -25.32 19.67 8.36
N VAL A 19 -24.01 19.53 8.11
CA VAL A 19 -23.38 20.18 6.94
C VAL A 19 -24.00 19.60 5.67
N GLY A 20 -24.44 20.45 4.74
CA GLY A 20 -24.96 20.01 3.45
C GLY A 20 -23.85 19.74 2.42
N VAL A 21 -24.08 18.83 1.47
CA VAL A 21 -23.15 18.54 0.36
C VAL A 21 -22.85 19.79 -0.48
N ALA A 22 -23.82 20.70 -0.61
CA ALA A 22 -23.60 21.99 -1.29
C ALA A 22 -22.48 22.82 -0.64
N ALA A 23 -22.37 22.82 0.69
CA ALA A 23 -21.29 23.52 1.40
C ALA A 23 -19.92 22.83 1.20
N MET A 24 -19.90 21.50 1.06
CA MET A 24 -18.71 20.78 0.64
C MET A 24 -18.29 21.20 -0.78
N ILE A 25 -19.23 21.26 -1.73
CA ILE A 25 -18.95 21.69 -3.11
C ILE A 25 -18.43 23.13 -3.14
N ASP A 26 -19.04 24.04 -2.38
CA ASP A 26 -18.55 25.41 -2.21
C ASP A 26 -17.13 25.44 -1.69
N THR A 27 -16.81 24.58 -0.72
CA THR A 27 -15.47 24.45 -0.15
C THR A 27 -14.45 23.93 -1.18
N VAL A 28 -14.82 22.96 -2.01
CA VAL A 28 -13.98 22.48 -3.12
C VAL A 28 -13.61 23.64 -4.05
N HIS A 29 -14.60 24.39 -4.54
CA HIS A 29 -14.34 25.52 -5.45
C HIS A 29 -13.55 26.65 -4.79
N ALA A 30 -13.81 26.95 -3.51
CA ALA A 30 -13.03 27.93 -2.76
C ALA A 30 -11.56 27.51 -2.63
N ARG A 31 -11.28 26.23 -2.37
CA ARG A 31 -9.92 25.70 -2.29
C ARG A 31 -9.22 25.68 -3.66
N ILE A 32 -9.94 25.37 -4.75
CA ILE A 32 -9.40 25.49 -6.11
C ILE A 32 -8.99 26.93 -6.41
N ALA A 33 -9.85 27.90 -6.09
CA ALA A 33 -9.55 29.31 -6.29
C ALA A 33 -8.37 29.78 -5.43
N ALA A 34 -8.31 29.38 -4.16
CA ALA A 34 -7.22 29.73 -3.25
C ALA A 34 -5.89 29.09 -3.63
N ALA A 35 -5.91 27.91 -4.26
CA ALA A 35 -4.71 27.23 -4.74
C ALA A 35 -4.00 27.99 -5.87
N ASP A 36 -4.73 28.80 -6.64
CA ASP A 36 -4.24 29.60 -7.78
C ASP A 36 -3.23 28.83 -8.64
N ASP A 37 -3.64 27.63 -9.03
CA ASP A 37 -2.84 26.68 -9.78
C ASP A 37 -3.69 26.05 -10.89
N PRO A 38 -3.71 26.66 -12.08
CA PRO A 38 -4.44 26.11 -13.22
C PRO A 38 -3.83 24.79 -13.73
N GLY A 39 -2.64 24.39 -13.25
CA GLY A 39 -2.00 23.16 -13.67
C GLY A 39 -2.63 21.90 -13.06
N ILE A 40 -3.40 22.01 -11.98
CA ILE A 40 -3.98 20.86 -11.28
C ILE A 40 -5.01 20.10 -12.15
N PHE A 41 -5.90 20.82 -12.82
CA PHE A 41 -7.02 20.25 -13.57
C PHE A 41 -6.95 20.61 -15.06
N ILE A 42 -7.07 19.60 -15.93
CA ILE A 42 -7.28 19.80 -17.36
C ILE A 42 -8.74 20.15 -17.63
N HIS A 43 -9.65 19.53 -16.90
CA HIS A 43 -11.09 19.79 -17.01
C HIS A 43 -11.72 19.80 -15.62
N LEU A 44 -12.50 20.82 -15.30
CA LEU A 44 -13.25 20.93 -14.05
C LEU A 44 -14.73 20.66 -14.31
N ALA A 45 -15.37 19.91 -13.40
CA ALA A 45 -16.81 19.78 -13.40
C ALA A 45 -17.46 21.15 -13.18
N ALA A 46 -18.57 21.43 -13.87
CA ALA A 46 -19.35 22.61 -13.54
C ALA A 46 -19.98 22.42 -12.15
N LYS A 47 -19.97 23.49 -11.34
CA LYS A 47 -20.58 23.48 -10.00
C LYS A 47 -22.05 23.01 -10.05
N ALA A 48 -22.78 23.42 -11.08
CA ALA A 48 -24.17 23.01 -11.29
C ALA A 48 -24.32 21.49 -11.48
N ASP A 49 -23.40 20.85 -12.22
CA ASP A 49 -23.41 19.41 -12.46
C ASP A 49 -23.12 18.64 -11.17
N MET A 50 -22.16 19.12 -10.36
CA MET A 50 -21.87 18.54 -9.05
C MET A 50 -23.08 18.65 -8.10
N LEU A 51 -23.78 19.78 -8.10
CA LEU A 51 -24.99 19.98 -7.31
C LEU A 51 -26.14 19.09 -7.78
N ALA A 52 -26.31 18.91 -9.09
CA ALA A 52 -27.30 18.01 -9.66
C ALA A 52 -26.99 16.55 -9.28
N GLN A 53 -25.72 16.13 -9.38
CA GLN A 53 -25.30 14.80 -8.93
C GLN A 53 -25.53 14.62 -7.42
N ALA A 54 -25.22 15.64 -6.60
CA ALA A 54 -25.45 15.61 -5.16
C ALA A 54 -26.92 15.39 -4.78
N GLN A 55 -27.88 15.94 -5.55
CA GLN A 55 -29.31 15.72 -5.32
C GLN A 55 -29.72 14.25 -5.50
N THR A 56 -29.02 13.49 -6.34
CA THR A 56 -29.28 12.05 -6.55
C THR A 56 -28.76 11.16 -5.42
N LEU A 57 -27.98 11.70 -4.48
CA LEU A 57 -27.42 10.90 -3.39
C LEU A 57 -28.48 10.42 -2.39
N GLY A 58 -29.62 11.12 -2.27
CA GLY A 58 -30.63 10.85 -1.26
C GLY A 58 -30.19 11.33 0.14
N PRO A 59 -30.84 10.88 1.23
CA PRO A 59 -30.39 11.20 2.59
C PRO A 59 -28.99 10.63 2.88
N PHE A 60 -28.31 11.19 3.89
CA PHE A 60 -26.99 10.70 4.32
C PHE A 60 -27.09 9.23 4.76
N ASP A 61 -26.45 8.34 4.01
CA ASP A 61 -26.40 6.90 4.26
C ASP A 61 -24.99 6.34 3.95
N PRO A 62 -24.06 6.44 4.90
CA PRO A 62 -22.70 5.93 4.74
C PRO A 62 -22.62 4.40 4.83
N VAL A 63 -23.72 3.70 5.14
CA VAL A 63 -23.74 2.23 5.23
C VAL A 63 -23.90 1.64 3.83
N THR A 64 -24.85 2.13 3.04
CA THR A 64 -25.05 1.68 1.65
C THR A 64 -24.16 2.41 0.66
N LYS A 65 -23.82 3.68 0.94
CA LYS A 65 -22.94 4.53 0.13
C LYS A 65 -21.71 4.93 0.96
N PRO A 66 -20.69 4.07 1.08
CA PRO A 66 -19.53 4.31 1.95
C PRO A 66 -18.69 5.54 1.57
N LEU A 67 -18.94 6.16 0.42
CA LEU A 67 -18.32 7.41 -0.04
C LEU A 67 -19.36 8.52 -0.25
N TRP A 68 -20.49 8.48 0.48
CA TRP A 68 -21.58 9.44 0.33
C TRP A 68 -21.08 10.88 0.40
N GLY A 69 -21.28 11.64 -0.70
CA GLY A 69 -20.93 13.05 -0.78
C GLY A 69 -19.43 13.32 -0.69
N VAL A 70 -18.55 12.32 -0.89
CA VAL A 70 -17.09 12.50 -0.83
C VAL A 70 -16.58 13.05 -2.16
N PRO A 71 -15.91 14.22 -2.22
CA PRO A 71 -15.36 14.77 -3.45
C PRO A 71 -14.06 14.05 -3.86
N PHE A 72 -13.94 13.71 -5.13
CA PHE A 72 -12.72 13.09 -5.66
C PHE A 72 -12.33 13.58 -7.06
N ALA A 73 -11.03 13.51 -7.35
CA ALA A 73 -10.49 13.85 -8.66
C ALA A 73 -10.06 12.60 -9.43
N VAL A 74 -10.04 12.68 -10.77
CA VAL A 74 -9.73 11.55 -11.64
C VAL A 74 -8.66 11.94 -12.64
N LYS A 75 -7.52 11.23 -12.68
CA LYS A 75 -6.47 11.47 -13.68
C LYS A 75 -7.05 11.41 -15.09
N ASP A 76 -6.65 12.35 -15.95
CA ASP A 76 -7.26 12.53 -17.27
C ASP A 76 -6.86 11.47 -18.33
N ASN A 77 -6.39 10.31 -17.90
CA ASN A 77 -6.30 9.10 -18.71
C ASN A 77 -7.33 8.04 -18.27
N ILE A 78 -8.25 8.38 -17.37
CA ILE A 78 -9.34 7.53 -16.88
C ILE A 78 -10.67 8.18 -17.28
N ASP A 79 -11.56 7.39 -17.88
CA ASP A 79 -12.83 7.86 -18.40
C ASP A 79 -13.82 8.26 -17.31
N VAL A 80 -14.43 9.43 -17.51
CA VAL A 80 -15.58 9.91 -16.76
C VAL A 80 -16.62 10.35 -17.78
N ALA A 81 -17.78 9.71 -17.80
CA ALA A 81 -18.85 10.04 -18.73
C ALA A 81 -19.22 11.53 -18.62
N GLY A 82 -19.29 12.21 -19.77
CA GLY A 82 -19.60 13.64 -19.86
C GLY A 82 -18.40 14.58 -19.65
N MET A 83 -17.19 14.07 -19.42
CA MET A 83 -15.96 14.86 -19.38
C MET A 83 -14.96 14.34 -20.42
N PRO A 84 -14.23 15.21 -21.14
CA PRO A 84 -13.23 14.74 -22.11
C PRO A 84 -12.14 13.93 -21.42
N THR A 85 -11.59 12.94 -22.12
CA THR A 85 -10.36 12.24 -21.75
C THR A 85 -9.29 12.62 -22.77
N THR A 86 -8.18 13.22 -22.31
CA THR A 86 -7.12 13.74 -23.22
C THR A 86 -5.78 13.03 -23.06
N ALA A 87 -5.54 12.34 -21.94
CA ALA A 87 -4.22 11.83 -21.57
C ALA A 87 -3.10 12.90 -21.65
N ALA A 88 -3.46 14.16 -21.34
CA ALA A 88 -2.64 15.37 -21.51
C ALA A 88 -2.14 15.60 -22.96
N CYS A 89 -2.99 15.30 -23.93
CA CYS A 89 -2.79 15.59 -25.35
C CYS A 89 -4.11 16.07 -25.97
N ALA A 90 -4.20 17.34 -26.36
CA ALA A 90 -5.44 17.93 -26.87
C ALA A 90 -5.96 17.20 -28.12
N GLU A 91 -5.06 16.81 -29.02
CA GLU A 91 -5.34 16.12 -30.28
C GLU A 91 -5.77 14.65 -30.08
N TYR A 92 -5.54 14.08 -28.89
CA TYR A 92 -6.01 12.74 -28.53
C TYR A 92 -7.43 12.76 -27.92
N ALA A 93 -7.96 13.95 -27.63
CA ALA A 93 -9.17 14.09 -26.83
C ALA A 93 -10.39 13.37 -27.44
N TYR A 94 -11.11 12.64 -26.59
CA TYR A 94 -12.41 12.05 -26.91
C TYR A 94 -13.39 12.22 -25.76
N MET A 95 -14.69 12.07 -26.04
CA MET A 95 -15.76 12.14 -25.06
C MET A 95 -16.31 10.74 -24.73
N PRO A 96 -15.90 10.11 -23.61
CA PRO A 96 -16.41 8.80 -23.22
C PRO A 96 -17.92 8.87 -22.91
N GLN A 97 -18.65 7.85 -23.38
CA GLN A 97 -20.09 7.71 -23.15
C GLN A 97 -20.42 6.98 -21.84
N VAL A 98 -19.44 6.24 -21.30
CA VAL A 98 -19.55 5.47 -20.06
C VAL A 98 -18.38 5.80 -19.16
N ASP A 99 -18.60 5.77 -17.86
CA ASP A 99 -17.52 5.88 -16.88
C ASP A 99 -16.58 4.68 -17.00
N ALA A 100 -15.29 4.87 -16.71
CA ALA A 100 -14.41 3.75 -16.41
C ALA A 100 -15.00 2.92 -15.25
N THR A 101 -14.80 1.60 -15.24
CA THR A 101 -15.40 0.72 -14.22
C THR A 101 -15.08 1.20 -12.80
N VAL A 102 -13.84 1.64 -12.57
CA VAL A 102 -13.42 2.20 -11.27
C VAL A 102 -14.21 3.45 -10.89
N VAL A 103 -14.45 4.36 -11.83
CA VAL A 103 -15.21 5.60 -11.60
C VAL A 103 -16.69 5.28 -11.34
N ALA A 104 -17.28 4.39 -12.13
CA ALA A 104 -18.68 3.98 -11.97
C ALA A 104 -18.93 3.41 -10.56
N ARG A 105 -18.02 2.56 -10.07
CA ARG A 105 -18.11 1.97 -8.73
C ARG A 105 -18.02 3.01 -7.62
N LEU A 106 -17.11 3.98 -7.75
CA LEU A 106 -16.94 5.05 -6.76
C LEU A 106 -18.15 6.00 -6.74
N LYS A 107 -18.70 6.36 -7.92
CA LYS A 107 -19.95 7.13 -8.01
C LYS A 107 -21.13 6.38 -7.41
N ALA A 108 -21.25 5.07 -7.68
CA ALA A 108 -22.30 4.23 -7.09
C ALA A 108 -22.20 4.16 -5.56
N ALA A 109 -20.97 4.21 -5.01
CA ALA A 109 -20.71 4.32 -3.58
C ALA A 109 -20.95 5.73 -3.01
N GLY A 110 -21.38 6.70 -3.82
CA GLY A 110 -21.79 8.04 -3.41
C GLY A 110 -20.75 9.14 -3.62
N ALA A 111 -19.60 8.85 -4.23
CA ALA A 111 -18.55 9.85 -4.47
C ALA A 111 -18.90 10.81 -5.62
N LEU A 112 -18.41 12.05 -5.54
CA LEU A 112 -18.68 13.11 -6.51
C LEU A 112 -17.40 13.53 -7.23
N VAL A 113 -17.41 13.48 -8.57
CA VAL A 113 -16.22 13.84 -9.38
C VAL A 113 -16.08 15.36 -9.44
N VAL A 114 -14.91 15.87 -9.04
CA VAL A 114 -14.55 17.30 -9.10
C VAL A 114 -14.00 17.69 -10.47
N GLY A 115 -13.25 16.79 -11.12
CA GLY A 115 -12.68 17.06 -12.43
C GLY A 115 -11.62 16.05 -12.85
N LYS A 116 -11.12 16.28 -14.07
CA LYS A 116 -10.04 15.54 -14.70
C LYS A 116 -8.70 16.21 -14.42
N THR A 117 -7.81 15.52 -13.72
CA THR A 117 -6.51 16.07 -13.29
C THR A 117 -5.41 15.89 -14.33
N ASN A 118 -4.48 16.84 -14.33
CA ASN A 118 -3.33 16.85 -15.23
C ASN A 118 -2.35 15.69 -14.95
N LEU A 119 -1.55 15.36 -15.96
CA LEU A 119 -0.60 14.26 -15.95
C LEU A 119 0.59 14.51 -16.88
N ASP A 120 1.70 13.78 -16.69
CA ASP A 120 2.68 13.60 -17.79
C ASP A 120 1.98 12.91 -18.97
N GLN A 121 2.14 13.45 -20.18
CA GLN A 121 1.44 13.01 -21.38
C GLN A 121 1.55 11.50 -21.62
N PHE A 122 0.40 10.87 -21.92
CA PHE A 122 0.23 9.41 -22.03
C PHE A 122 0.80 8.63 -20.83
N ALA A 123 0.68 9.21 -19.64
CA ALA A 123 1.21 8.69 -18.39
C ALA A 123 2.70 8.29 -18.45
N THR A 124 3.51 9.03 -19.24
CA THR A 124 4.92 8.70 -19.52
C THR A 124 5.87 9.65 -18.79
N GLY A 125 6.05 9.43 -17.49
CA GLY A 125 6.99 10.18 -16.67
C GLY A 125 6.75 9.98 -15.17
N LEU A 126 7.73 10.42 -14.38
CA LEU A 126 7.69 10.46 -12.91
C LEU A 126 7.83 11.89 -12.37
N VAL A 127 7.74 12.89 -13.25
CA VAL A 127 8.13 14.29 -12.95
C VAL A 127 6.95 15.25 -12.94
N GLY A 128 5.88 14.98 -13.71
CA GLY A 128 4.70 15.83 -13.76
C GLY A 128 4.84 17.09 -14.63
N VAL A 129 5.92 17.21 -15.39
CA VAL A 129 6.25 18.39 -16.23
C VAL A 129 6.12 18.12 -17.73
N ARG A 130 5.88 16.87 -18.15
CA ARG A 130 5.79 16.46 -19.57
C ARG A 130 4.37 16.64 -20.09
N THR A 131 3.83 17.83 -19.93
CA THR A 131 2.45 18.18 -20.27
C THR A 131 2.43 19.47 -21.10
N PRO A 132 1.57 19.57 -22.12
CA PRO A 132 1.36 20.84 -22.84
C PRO A 132 0.45 21.81 -22.07
N TYR A 133 -0.21 21.35 -21.01
CA TYR A 133 -0.99 22.17 -20.08
C TYR A 133 -0.07 22.83 -19.04
N PRO A 134 -0.53 23.85 -18.29
CA PRO A 134 0.27 24.40 -17.20
C PRO A 134 0.75 23.31 -16.23
N ILE A 135 2.01 23.38 -15.79
CA ILE A 135 2.60 22.41 -14.86
C ILE A 135 1.99 22.62 -13.47
N PRO A 136 1.43 21.59 -12.81
CA PRO A 136 0.99 21.71 -11.42
C PRO A 136 2.15 22.09 -10.50
N LYS A 137 1.91 23.01 -9.58
CA LYS A 137 2.89 23.42 -8.57
C LYS A 137 2.88 22.38 -7.44
N ASN A 138 4.06 21.85 -7.08
CA ASN A 138 4.21 20.98 -5.91
C ASN A 138 3.54 21.63 -4.68
N ALA A 139 2.85 20.83 -3.88
CA ALA A 139 2.01 21.33 -2.78
C ALA A 139 2.82 21.82 -1.57
N ILE A 140 4.08 21.40 -1.43
CA ILE A 140 4.98 21.80 -0.33
C ILE A 140 5.87 22.96 -0.75
N ASP A 141 6.52 22.86 -1.91
CA ASP A 141 7.40 23.90 -2.45
C ASP A 141 7.24 24.02 -3.97
N ALA A 142 6.65 25.12 -4.42
CA ALA A 142 6.34 25.36 -5.84
C ALA A 142 7.56 25.47 -6.76
N SER A 143 8.79 25.60 -6.22
CA SER A 143 10.03 25.55 -7.00
C SER A 143 10.42 24.12 -7.42
N LEU A 144 9.84 23.11 -6.78
CA LEU A 144 10.06 21.71 -7.06
C LEU A 144 9.04 21.14 -8.04
N VAL A 145 9.40 20.03 -8.67
CA VAL A 145 8.44 19.27 -9.47
C VAL A 145 7.37 18.63 -8.57
N PRO A 146 6.10 18.55 -9.02
CA PRO A 146 5.04 17.87 -8.27
C PRO A 146 5.22 16.34 -8.25
N GLY A 147 6.09 15.80 -9.08
CA GLY A 147 6.15 14.38 -9.39
C GLY A 147 5.04 13.98 -10.36
N GLY A 148 5.18 12.80 -10.94
CA GLY A 148 4.28 12.32 -11.98
C GLY A 148 4.26 10.80 -12.07
N SER A 149 3.54 10.23 -13.04
CA SER A 149 2.73 10.95 -14.03
C SER A 149 1.39 11.45 -13.47
N SER A 150 0.96 11.07 -12.27
CA SER A 150 -0.33 11.49 -11.69
C SER A 150 -0.23 12.82 -10.94
N SER A 151 0.31 13.84 -11.59
CA SER A 151 0.72 15.10 -10.95
C SER A 151 -0.44 15.90 -10.37
N GLY A 152 -1.47 16.19 -11.17
CA GLY A 152 -2.64 16.93 -10.71
C GLY A 152 -3.42 16.22 -9.61
N SER A 153 -3.54 14.88 -9.69
CA SER A 153 -4.20 14.07 -8.65
C SER A 153 -3.51 14.23 -7.29
N ALA A 154 -2.18 14.14 -7.25
CA ALA A 154 -1.44 14.29 -6.01
C ALA A 154 -1.54 15.71 -5.43
N VAL A 155 -1.37 16.74 -6.25
CA VAL A 155 -1.46 18.14 -5.79
C VAL A 155 -2.87 18.47 -5.29
N ALA A 156 -3.92 18.02 -5.98
CA ALA A 156 -5.30 18.22 -5.55
C ALA A 156 -5.57 17.59 -4.18
N THR A 157 -5.12 16.36 -3.95
CA THR A 157 -5.25 15.67 -2.66
C THR A 157 -4.42 16.36 -1.58
N ALA A 158 -3.14 16.66 -1.85
CA ALA A 158 -2.24 17.27 -0.88
C ALA A 158 -2.71 18.62 -0.38
N ARG A 159 -3.37 19.42 -1.22
CA ARG A 159 -3.95 20.73 -0.84
C ARG A 159 -5.33 20.61 -0.19
N GLY A 160 -5.83 19.39 0.06
CA GLY A 160 -7.16 19.17 0.63
C GLY A 160 -8.30 19.67 -0.25
N ILE A 161 -8.07 19.84 -1.55
CA ILE A 161 -9.12 20.24 -2.52
C ILE A 161 -10.13 19.10 -2.67
N VAL A 162 -9.64 17.86 -2.64
CA VAL A 162 -10.43 16.63 -2.73
C VAL A 162 -10.07 15.69 -1.59
N SER A 163 -10.98 14.77 -1.24
CA SER A 163 -10.74 13.75 -0.21
C SER A 163 -9.77 12.68 -0.67
N PHE A 164 -9.90 12.28 -1.94
CA PHE A 164 -9.00 11.34 -2.60
C PHE A 164 -8.94 11.65 -4.09
N ALA A 165 -7.96 11.07 -4.78
CA ALA A 165 -7.85 11.17 -6.22
C ALA A 165 -7.40 9.84 -6.83
N LEU A 166 -7.89 9.54 -8.04
CA LEU A 166 -7.37 8.43 -8.83
C LEU A 166 -6.15 8.87 -9.61
N GLY A 167 -5.16 7.99 -9.65
CA GLY A 167 -4.01 8.05 -10.54
C GLY A 167 -3.87 6.75 -11.33
N THR A 168 -2.76 6.64 -12.04
CA THR A 168 -2.28 5.35 -12.55
C THR A 168 -0.83 5.17 -12.18
N ASP A 169 -0.38 3.92 -12.03
CA ASP A 169 0.98 3.54 -11.67
C ASP A 169 1.44 2.32 -12.47
N THR A 170 2.33 2.56 -13.43
CA THR A 170 3.08 1.52 -14.14
C THR A 170 4.46 1.29 -13.51
N ALA A 171 5.12 2.39 -13.14
CA ALA A 171 6.55 2.43 -12.80
C ALA A 171 6.84 3.28 -11.56
N GLY A 172 5.84 3.92 -10.95
CA GLY A 172 6.01 4.85 -9.83
C GLY A 172 4.97 5.98 -9.78
N SER A 173 4.11 6.09 -10.77
CA SER A 173 3.21 7.24 -10.95
C SER A 173 2.10 7.42 -9.91
N GLY A 174 1.89 6.43 -9.03
CA GLY A 174 1.03 6.48 -7.86
C GLY A 174 1.81 6.68 -6.55
N ARG A 175 3.14 6.60 -6.59
CA ARG A 175 4.03 6.57 -5.42
C ARG A 175 4.92 7.81 -5.35
N ILE A 176 5.64 8.15 -6.42
CA ILE A 176 6.51 9.33 -6.50
C ILE A 176 5.77 10.62 -6.15
N PRO A 177 4.66 10.97 -6.83
CA PRO A 177 3.96 12.20 -6.50
C PRO A 177 3.30 12.15 -5.11
N ALA A 178 3.03 10.97 -4.53
CA ALA A 178 2.58 10.91 -3.14
C ALA A 178 3.69 11.32 -2.17
N GLY A 179 4.89 10.73 -2.35
CA GLY A 179 6.06 11.02 -1.54
C GLY A 179 6.52 12.47 -1.61
N LEU A 180 6.46 13.09 -2.80
CA LEU A 180 6.86 14.48 -3.00
C LEU A 180 5.85 15.53 -2.51
N ASN A 181 4.61 15.12 -2.15
CA ASN A 181 3.54 16.03 -1.71
C ASN A 181 2.98 15.69 -0.31
N ASN A 182 3.70 14.91 0.49
CA ASN A 182 3.31 14.56 1.86
C ASN A 182 1.92 13.89 1.98
N ILE A 183 1.60 12.97 1.07
CA ILE A 183 0.31 12.24 1.08
C ILE A 183 0.52 10.74 0.91
N VAL A 184 -0.55 9.97 1.10
CA VAL A 184 -0.55 8.53 0.89
C VAL A 184 -0.81 8.21 -0.59
N GLY A 185 -0.03 7.27 -1.13
CA GLY A 185 -0.21 6.71 -2.47
C GLY A 185 -0.34 5.20 -2.42
N LEU A 186 -1.55 4.66 -2.58
CA LEU A 186 -1.82 3.24 -2.65
C LEU A 186 -1.72 2.76 -4.10
N LYS A 187 -0.80 1.84 -4.36
CA LYS A 187 -0.64 1.09 -5.61
C LYS A 187 -1.14 -0.34 -5.41
N PRO A 188 -2.36 -0.67 -5.84
CA PRO A 188 -2.94 -1.98 -5.62
C PRO A 188 -2.17 -3.08 -6.35
N THR A 189 -2.40 -4.33 -5.96
CA THR A 189 -2.10 -5.52 -6.76
C THR A 189 -2.56 -5.32 -8.21
N VAL A 190 -1.70 -5.66 -9.19
CA VAL A 190 -2.02 -5.54 -10.62
C VAL A 190 -3.29 -6.32 -10.92
N GLY A 191 -4.27 -5.68 -11.57
CA GLY A 191 -5.57 -6.26 -11.90
C GLY A 191 -6.62 -6.23 -10.79
N ALA A 192 -6.31 -5.74 -9.58
CA ALA A 192 -7.31 -5.61 -8.51
C ALA A 192 -8.36 -4.53 -8.78
N LEU A 193 -7.95 -3.45 -9.44
CA LEU A 193 -8.83 -2.42 -9.98
C LEU A 193 -8.88 -2.56 -11.50
N SER A 194 -10.08 -2.59 -12.08
CA SER A 194 -10.27 -2.72 -13.53
C SER A 194 -9.71 -1.51 -14.30
N ALA A 195 -8.97 -1.79 -15.37
CA ALA A 195 -8.49 -0.82 -16.34
C ALA A 195 -9.45 -0.59 -17.53
N ALA A 196 -10.67 -1.13 -17.48
CA ALA A 196 -11.70 -0.80 -18.47
C ALA A 196 -12.06 0.69 -18.40
N GLY A 197 -11.95 1.39 -19.54
CA GLY A 197 -12.11 2.85 -19.62
C GLY A 197 -10.85 3.63 -19.19
N VAL A 198 -9.67 3.02 -19.21
CA VAL A 198 -8.39 3.70 -18.98
C VAL A 198 -7.56 3.67 -20.27
N VAL A 199 -7.03 4.82 -20.68
CA VAL A 199 -6.08 4.92 -21.79
C VAL A 199 -4.78 4.21 -21.36
N PRO A 200 -4.37 3.10 -22.02
CA PRO A 200 -3.25 2.30 -21.56
C PRO A 200 -1.91 3.02 -21.74
N ALA A 201 -0.99 2.78 -20.80
CA ALA A 201 0.42 3.14 -20.93
C ALA A 201 1.26 1.88 -21.18
N CYS A 202 1.33 0.96 -20.21
CA CYS A 202 1.86 -0.38 -20.43
C CYS A 202 0.80 -1.36 -19.92
N ARG A 203 -0.09 -1.81 -20.81
CA ARG A 203 -1.32 -2.53 -20.44
C ARG A 203 -1.05 -3.73 -19.54
N THR A 204 0.04 -4.48 -19.75
CA THR A 204 0.37 -5.65 -18.90
C THR A 204 0.80 -5.30 -17.47
N LEU A 205 1.15 -4.04 -17.20
CA LEU A 205 1.71 -3.57 -15.93
C LEU A 205 0.85 -2.49 -15.26
N ASP A 206 -0.09 -1.87 -15.97
CA ASP A 206 -0.81 -0.71 -15.47
C ASP A 206 -1.70 -1.05 -14.25
N CYS A 207 -1.65 -0.16 -13.27
CA CYS A 207 -2.55 -0.18 -12.11
C CYS A 207 -3.23 1.18 -12.00
N ILE A 208 -4.53 1.23 -11.69
CA ILE A 208 -5.12 2.44 -11.12
C ILE A 208 -4.58 2.57 -9.70
N SER A 209 -4.17 3.77 -9.30
CA SER A 209 -3.68 4.08 -7.95
C SER A 209 -4.63 5.02 -7.23
N VAL A 210 -4.56 5.06 -5.91
CA VAL A 210 -5.36 5.96 -5.07
C VAL A 210 -4.45 6.87 -4.27
N PHE A 211 -4.66 8.17 -4.37
CA PHE A 211 -4.10 9.16 -3.46
C PHE A 211 -5.13 9.54 -2.41
N ALA A 212 -4.73 9.58 -1.14
CA ALA A 212 -5.57 10.09 -0.07
C ALA A 212 -4.70 10.77 1.00
N LEU A 213 -5.36 11.47 1.92
CA LEU A 213 -4.68 12.08 3.06
C LEU A 213 -4.29 11.05 4.12
N THR A 214 -5.05 9.96 4.26
CA THR A 214 -4.78 8.89 5.23
C THR A 214 -4.71 7.52 4.57
N VAL A 215 -4.03 6.58 5.24
CA VAL A 215 -3.93 5.19 4.77
C VAL A 215 -5.28 4.49 4.82
N ASP A 216 -6.06 4.73 5.88
CA ASP A 216 -7.42 4.19 6.04
C ASP A 216 -8.35 4.67 4.91
N ASP A 217 -8.30 5.95 4.53
CA ASP A 217 -9.11 6.47 3.40
C ASP A 217 -8.69 5.85 2.07
N ALA A 218 -7.38 5.77 1.80
CA ALA A 218 -6.87 5.14 0.57
C ALA A 218 -7.33 3.67 0.47
N TYR A 219 -7.25 2.94 1.59
CA TYR A 219 -7.63 1.53 1.64
C TYR A 219 -9.15 1.31 1.57
N ALA A 220 -9.94 2.21 2.17
CA ALA A 220 -11.40 2.20 2.05
C ALA A 220 -11.86 2.41 0.59
N VAL A 221 -11.27 3.39 -0.10
CA VAL A 221 -11.51 3.66 -1.53
C VAL A 221 -11.11 2.45 -2.37
N PHE A 222 -9.95 1.83 -2.08
CA PHE A 222 -9.54 0.59 -2.73
C PHE A 222 -10.56 -0.54 -2.54
N GLY A 223 -11.06 -0.76 -1.31
CA GLY A 223 -12.06 -1.80 -1.03
C GLY A 223 -13.40 -1.59 -1.75
N VAL A 224 -13.81 -0.33 -1.95
CA VAL A 224 -15.00 0.01 -2.76
C VAL A 224 -14.75 -0.28 -4.24
N ALA A 225 -13.60 0.16 -4.75
CA ALA A 225 -13.25 0.10 -6.16
C ALA A 225 -12.90 -1.33 -6.64
N ALA A 226 -12.33 -2.17 -5.79
CA ALA A 226 -11.84 -3.49 -6.17
C ALA A 226 -12.97 -4.44 -6.55
N ALA A 227 -12.88 -4.97 -7.77
CA ALA A 227 -13.75 -6.01 -8.28
C ALA A 227 -13.14 -6.65 -9.53
N LYS A 228 -13.39 -7.96 -9.70
CA LYS A 228 -13.14 -8.61 -10.98
C LYS A 228 -14.09 -8.02 -12.03
N ASP A 229 -13.55 -7.67 -13.18
CA ASP A 229 -14.28 -7.10 -14.30
C ASP A 229 -13.98 -7.85 -15.60
N PRO A 230 -14.98 -8.49 -16.24
CA PRO A 230 -14.77 -9.18 -17.51
C PRO A 230 -14.45 -8.23 -18.69
N ALA A 231 -14.70 -6.93 -18.56
CA ALA A 231 -14.33 -5.94 -19.59
C ALA A 231 -12.82 -5.63 -19.63
N ASP A 232 -12.07 -6.07 -18.61
CA ASP A 232 -10.61 -5.93 -18.54
C ASP A 232 -9.95 -7.31 -18.49
N ALA A 233 -9.21 -7.64 -19.56
CA ALA A 233 -8.51 -8.92 -19.70
C ALA A 233 -7.41 -9.15 -18.64
N TYR A 234 -6.93 -8.11 -17.96
CA TYR A 234 -5.94 -8.19 -16.89
C TYR A 234 -6.56 -8.14 -15.49
N SER A 235 -7.89 -8.02 -15.40
CA SER A 235 -8.59 -8.00 -14.13
C SER A 235 -8.48 -9.34 -13.39
N ARG A 236 -8.23 -9.26 -12.08
CA ARG A 236 -8.05 -10.41 -11.18
C ARG A 236 -9.05 -10.30 -10.03
N ALA A 237 -9.59 -11.45 -9.62
CA ALA A 237 -10.32 -11.55 -8.36
C ALA A 237 -9.33 -11.52 -7.19
N VAL A 238 -8.98 -10.31 -6.73
CA VAL A 238 -8.12 -10.09 -5.57
C VAL A 238 -8.99 -9.92 -4.32
N LYS A 239 -8.69 -10.66 -3.26
CA LYS A 239 -9.37 -10.48 -1.97
C LYS A 239 -8.92 -9.16 -1.34
N VAL A 240 -9.87 -8.41 -0.79
CA VAL A 240 -9.59 -7.18 -0.03
C VAL A 240 -10.09 -7.37 1.41
N PRO A 241 -9.27 -7.95 2.31
CA PRO A 241 -9.64 -8.08 3.72
C PRO A 241 -9.85 -6.71 4.37
N ALA A 242 -10.63 -6.69 5.46
CA ALA A 242 -10.72 -5.49 6.29
C ALA A 242 -9.35 -5.13 6.87
N LEU A 243 -9.08 -3.83 7.04
CA LEU A 243 -7.82 -3.36 7.61
C LEU A 243 -7.83 -3.52 9.14
N THR A 244 -7.36 -4.67 9.62
CA THR A 244 -7.29 -4.98 11.06
C THR A 244 -5.94 -4.57 11.66
N ALA A 245 -5.73 -4.87 12.94
CA ALA A 245 -4.41 -4.81 13.54
C ALA A 245 -3.47 -5.77 12.79
N ARG A 246 -2.27 -5.31 12.48
CA ARG A 246 -1.23 -6.16 11.88
C ARG A 246 -0.60 -7.07 12.95
N PRO A 247 0.07 -8.16 12.54
CA PRO A 247 0.93 -8.90 13.45
C PRO A 247 1.96 -7.99 14.15
N PRO A 248 2.22 -8.17 15.45
CA PRO A 248 3.13 -7.31 16.22
C PRO A 248 4.57 -7.39 15.73
N VAL A 249 4.98 -8.53 15.17
CA VAL A 249 6.33 -8.74 14.63
C VAL A 249 6.23 -9.07 13.14
N LEU A 250 6.87 -8.25 12.32
CA LEU A 250 7.02 -8.43 10.87
C LEU A 250 8.49 -8.41 10.49
N SER A 251 8.89 -9.26 9.56
CA SER A 251 10.18 -9.20 8.88
C SER A 251 10.09 -8.30 7.65
N VAL A 252 10.94 -7.27 7.60
CA VAL A 252 10.91 -6.24 6.55
C VAL A 252 12.23 -6.24 5.81
N GLY A 253 12.18 -6.58 4.52
CA GLY A 253 13.33 -6.47 3.62
C GLY A 253 13.63 -5.02 3.29
N VAL A 254 14.89 -4.60 3.44
CA VAL A 254 15.35 -3.25 3.11
C VAL A 254 16.55 -3.34 2.17
N PRO A 255 16.77 -2.39 1.25
CA PRO A 255 17.96 -2.38 0.43
C PRO A 255 19.22 -2.38 1.31
N ALA A 256 20.18 -3.23 0.99
CA ALA A 256 21.48 -3.20 1.64
C ALA A 256 22.12 -1.82 1.48
N LYS A 257 22.86 -1.35 2.49
CA LYS A 257 23.32 0.03 2.57
C LYS A 257 24.13 0.46 1.34
N GLN A 258 24.96 -0.43 0.78
CA GLN A 258 25.75 -0.16 -0.41
C GLN A 258 24.94 -0.03 -1.71
N ASP A 259 23.71 -0.53 -1.74
CA ASP A 259 22.85 -0.50 -2.92
C ASP A 259 21.95 0.74 -2.97
N LEU A 260 21.85 1.49 -1.86
CA LEU A 260 21.07 2.72 -1.77
C LEU A 260 21.66 3.84 -2.64
N LYS A 261 20.80 4.49 -3.44
CA LYS A 261 21.19 5.55 -4.38
C LYS A 261 20.36 6.81 -4.13
N PHE A 262 20.96 7.80 -3.47
CA PHE A 262 20.35 9.12 -3.19
C PHE A 262 20.93 10.26 -4.06
N PHE A 263 21.85 9.94 -4.98
CA PHE A 263 22.40 10.90 -5.97
C PHE A 263 22.98 12.19 -5.38
N GLY A 264 23.55 12.11 -4.17
CA GLY A 264 24.14 13.26 -3.47
C GLY A 264 23.20 13.93 -2.45
N ASP A 265 21.95 13.49 -2.34
CA ASP A 265 21.00 14.00 -1.34
C ASP A 265 21.18 13.26 0.01
N ALA A 266 22.07 13.78 0.85
CA ALA A 266 22.33 13.20 2.18
C ALA A 266 21.10 13.26 3.10
N ALA A 267 20.27 14.29 2.99
CA ALA A 267 19.09 14.44 3.83
C ALA A 267 18.05 13.35 3.54
N MET A 268 17.90 12.92 2.28
CA MET A 268 17.05 11.78 1.94
C MET A 268 17.60 10.44 2.46
N ALA A 269 18.93 10.29 2.50
CA ALA A 269 19.56 9.11 3.09
C ALA A 269 19.31 9.02 4.61
N GLU A 270 19.54 10.13 5.32
CA GLU A 270 19.27 10.26 6.75
C GLU A 270 17.79 10.05 7.08
N GLY A 271 16.90 10.59 6.22
CA GLY A 271 15.47 10.38 6.34
C GLY A 271 15.02 8.92 6.20
N PHE A 272 15.68 8.17 5.32
CA PHE A 272 15.44 6.74 5.22
C PHE A 272 15.95 5.99 6.45
N ASP A 273 17.14 6.31 6.95
CA ASP A 273 17.68 5.73 8.18
C ASP A 273 16.73 5.98 9.38
N ALA A 274 16.17 7.19 9.51
CA ALA A 274 15.17 7.51 10.52
C ALA A 274 13.87 6.69 10.37
N ALA A 275 13.42 6.44 9.13
CA ALA A 275 12.28 5.57 8.88
C ALA A 275 12.58 4.10 9.26
N LEU A 276 13.82 3.63 9.08
CA LEU A 276 14.24 2.30 9.55
C LEU A 276 14.23 2.20 11.07
N ASP A 277 14.66 3.25 11.79
CA ASP A 277 14.57 3.30 13.25
C ASP A 277 13.12 3.31 13.74
N MET A 278 12.24 4.05 13.05
CA MET A 278 10.80 4.00 13.32
C MET A 278 10.24 2.58 13.15
N LEU A 279 10.62 1.87 12.08
CA LEU A 279 10.20 0.48 11.88
C LEU A 279 10.67 -0.47 13.00
N ARG A 280 11.91 -0.30 13.48
CA ARG A 280 12.40 -1.05 14.65
C ARG A 280 11.57 -0.75 15.90
N GLY A 281 11.27 0.53 16.15
CA GLY A 281 10.41 0.97 17.25
C GLY A 281 8.98 0.41 17.16
N LEU A 282 8.47 0.19 15.95
CA LEU A 282 7.19 -0.47 15.68
C LEU A 282 7.23 -2.01 15.81
N GLY A 283 8.37 -2.60 16.20
CA GLY A 283 8.54 -4.03 16.42
C GLY A 283 8.92 -4.84 15.18
N CYS A 284 9.33 -4.18 14.09
CA CYS A 284 9.75 -4.88 12.87
C CYS A 284 11.20 -5.37 12.95
N ARG A 285 11.44 -6.57 12.42
CA ARG A 285 12.78 -7.13 12.20
C ARG A 285 13.26 -6.76 10.80
N LEU A 286 14.25 -5.89 10.69
CA LEU A 286 14.81 -5.49 9.41
C LEU A 286 15.78 -6.56 8.89
N VAL A 287 15.71 -6.83 7.59
CA VAL A 287 16.59 -7.76 6.88
C VAL A 287 17.20 -7.02 5.70
N GLU A 288 18.51 -6.87 5.67
CA GLU A 288 19.20 -6.26 4.53
C GLU A 288 19.19 -7.23 3.34
N ILE A 289 18.80 -6.71 2.18
CA ILE A 289 18.66 -7.46 0.94
C ILE A 289 19.55 -6.82 -0.13
N PRO A 290 20.39 -7.58 -0.84
CA PRO A 290 21.07 -7.09 -2.03
C PRO A 290 20.06 -6.73 -3.13
N PHE A 291 20.12 -5.50 -3.64
CA PHE A 291 19.12 -4.96 -4.59
C PHE A 291 19.56 -5.00 -6.06
N GLY A 292 20.76 -5.51 -6.35
CA GLY A 292 21.29 -5.60 -7.72
C GLY A 292 20.31 -6.23 -8.73
N ASP A 293 19.69 -7.36 -8.39
CA ASP A 293 18.71 -8.03 -9.28
C ASP A 293 17.35 -7.30 -9.35
N PHE A 294 16.96 -6.56 -8.32
CA PHE A 294 15.78 -5.69 -8.37
C PHE A 294 16.03 -4.53 -9.34
N TYR A 295 17.22 -3.93 -9.32
CA TYR A 295 17.61 -2.89 -10.27
C TYR A 295 17.74 -3.45 -11.70
N ALA A 296 18.29 -4.65 -11.87
CA ALA A 296 18.35 -5.27 -13.18
C ALA A 296 16.95 -5.59 -13.74
N THR A 297 16.01 -6.00 -12.88
CA THR A 297 14.60 -6.16 -13.25
C THR A 297 13.98 -4.81 -13.65
N ALA A 298 14.22 -3.75 -12.88
CA ALA A 298 13.75 -2.40 -13.20
C ALA A 298 14.27 -1.89 -14.55
N ASN A 299 15.52 -2.21 -14.92
CA ASN A 299 16.11 -1.79 -16.19
C ASN A 299 15.37 -2.40 -17.40
N LEU A 300 14.78 -3.59 -17.27
CA LEU A 300 13.97 -4.17 -18.34
C LEU A 300 12.82 -3.26 -18.82
N LEU A 301 12.28 -2.42 -17.92
CA LEU A 301 11.16 -1.54 -18.23
C LEU A 301 11.52 -0.41 -19.22
N TYR A 302 12.69 0.21 -19.05
CA TYR A 302 13.11 1.40 -19.80
C TYR A 302 14.24 1.13 -20.80
N GLU A 303 15.10 0.14 -20.55
CA GLU A 303 16.15 -0.30 -21.47
C GLU A 303 15.69 -1.47 -22.36
N GLY A 304 14.59 -2.14 -21.98
CA GLY A 304 14.00 -3.24 -22.72
C GLY A 304 12.77 -2.86 -23.54
N ALA A 305 11.99 -3.88 -23.92
CA ALA A 305 10.93 -3.75 -24.91
C ALA A 305 9.56 -3.31 -24.36
N TRP A 306 9.40 -3.06 -23.06
CA TRP A 306 8.11 -2.63 -22.49
C TRP A 306 7.67 -1.25 -22.97
N VAL A 307 8.58 -0.39 -23.45
CA VAL A 307 8.23 0.86 -24.14
C VAL A 307 7.36 0.61 -25.38
N ALA A 308 7.45 -0.58 -26.00
CA ALA A 308 6.62 -0.95 -27.13
C ALA A 308 5.13 -1.11 -26.76
N GLU A 309 4.77 -1.36 -25.50
CA GLU A 309 3.37 -1.32 -25.08
C GLU A 309 2.79 0.10 -25.14
N ARG A 310 3.60 1.12 -24.80
CA ARG A 310 3.19 2.53 -24.93
C ARG A 310 2.94 2.86 -26.38
N TYR A 311 3.85 2.44 -27.26
CA TYR A 311 3.67 2.62 -28.70
C TYR A 311 2.42 1.89 -29.19
N ALA A 312 2.24 0.61 -28.85
CA ALA A 312 1.09 -0.19 -29.27
C ALA A 312 -0.26 0.42 -28.83
N ALA A 313 -0.30 1.06 -27.66
CA ALA A 313 -1.52 1.71 -27.16
C ALA A 313 -1.95 2.92 -27.99
N ILE A 314 -1.01 3.64 -28.62
CA ILE A 314 -1.30 4.89 -29.33
C ILE A 314 -0.73 4.93 -30.76
N ALA A 315 -0.32 3.80 -31.35
CA ALA A 315 0.44 3.77 -32.60
C ALA A 315 -0.26 4.54 -33.73
N GLY A 316 -1.54 4.27 -33.96
CA GLY A 316 -2.32 4.96 -34.99
C GLY A 316 -2.46 6.47 -34.73
N PHE A 317 -2.58 6.88 -33.46
CA PHE A 317 -2.56 8.31 -33.12
C PHE A 317 -1.20 8.94 -33.39
N MET A 318 -0.12 8.28 -32.94
CA MET A 318 1.24 8.77 -33.09
C MET A 318 1.62 8.90 -34.56
N GLU A 319 1.27 7.93 -35.41
CA GLU A 319 1.51 7.99 -36.86
C GLU A 319 0.82 9.18 -37.54
N ALA A 320 -0.37 9.57 -37.07
CA ALA A 320 -1.13 10.69 -37.61
C ALA A 320 -0.78 12.06 -36.99
N ASN A 321 -0.34 12.09 -35.72
CA ASN A 321 -0.26 13.32 -34.92
C ASN A 321 1.07 13.45 -34.13
N GLU A 322 2.15 12.84 -34.60
CA GLU A 322 3.46 12.85 -33.90
C GLU A 322 3.94 14.24 -33.49
N ALA A 323 3.63 15.28 -34.28
CA ALA A 323 4.01 16.66 -33.98
C ALA A 323 3.30 17.28 -32.76
N ALA A 324 2.10 16.77 -32.40
CA ALA A 324 1.32 17.23 -31.25
C ALA A 324 1.85 16.69 -29.90
N MET A 325 2.71 15.67 -29.95
CA MET A 325 3.23 15.05 -28.74
C MET A 325 4.30 15.91 -28.06
N HIS A 326 4.28 15.92 -26.73
CA HIS A 326 5.34 16.52 -25.92
C HIS A 326 6.71 15.94 -26.33
N PRO A 327 7.75 16.75 -26.59
CA PRO A 327 8.98 16.29 -27.25
C PRO A 327 9.67 15.12 -26.56
N VAL A 328 9.70 15.12 -25.22
CA VAL A 328 10.29 14.04 -24.41
C VAL A 328 9.47 12.76 -24.50
N THR A 329 8.14 12.87 -24.43
CA THR A 329 7.21 11.74 -24.51
C THR A 329 7.27 11.11 -25.90
N ARG A 330 7.26 11.94 -26.95
CA ARG A 330 7.48 11.53 -28.35
C ARG A 330 8.77 10.75 -28.51
N LYS A 331 9.90 11.27 -27.99
CA LYS A 331 11.20 10.61 -28.08
C LYS A 331 11.19 9.23 -27.41
N ILE A 332 10.62 9.13 -26.21
CA ILE A 332 10.56 7.87 -25.45
C ILE A 332 9.69 6.84 -26.19
N ILE A 333 8.44 7.18 -26.51
CA ILE A 333 7.50 6.25 -27.15
C ILE A 333 7.98 5.88 -28.56
N GLY A 334 8.50 6.85 -29.31
CA GLY A 334 9.03 6.63 -30.67
C GLY A 334 10.24 5.70 -30.72
N GLY A 335 11.01 5.57 -29.63
CA GLY A 335 12.11 4.62 -29.52
C GLY A 335 11.69 3.16 -29.74
N ALA A 336 10.42 2.83 -29.46
CA ALA A 336 9.87 1.50 -29.68
C ALA A 336 9.91 1.03 -31.15
N ARG A 337 9.92 1.95 -32.12
CA ARG A 337 9.97 1.60 -33.56
C ARG A 337 11.22 0.82 -33.96
N SER A 338 12.28 0.91 -33.16
CA SER A 338 13.53 0.17 -33.37
C SER A 338 13.53 -1.25 -32.81
N LEU A 339 12.47 -1.65 -32.08
CA LEU A 339 12.41 -2.90 -31.34
C LEU A 339 11.66 -3.96 -32.15
N SER A 340 12.21 -5.17 -32.17
CA SER A 340 11.61 -6.33 -32.84
C SER A 340 10.75 -7.16 -31.88
N ALA A 341 9.93 -8.06 -32.44
CA ALA A 341 9.27 -9.10 -31.64
C ALA A 341 10.29 -9.95 -30.87
N ALA A 342 11.48 -10.20 -31.44
CA ALA A 342 12.54 -10.95 -30.76
C ALA A 342 13.09 -10.20 -29.53
N ASP A 343 13.18 -8.86 -29.58
CA ASP A 343 13.54 -8.04 -28.41
C ASP A 343 12.49 -8.15 -27.31
N ALA A 344 11.20 -8.11 -27.68
CA ALA A 344 10.10 -8.31 -26.75
C ALA A 344 10.17 -9.68 -26.06
N PHE A 345 10.32 -10.75 -26.82
CA PHE A 345 10.45 -12.10 -26.25
C PHE A 345 11.70 -12.26 -25.38
N ARG A 346 12.85 -11.69 -25.77
CA ARG A 346 14.05 -11.68 -24.92
C ARG A 346 13.79 -10.98 -23.58
N GLY A 347 13.11 -9.84 -23.59
CA GLY A 347 12.69 -9.14 -22.38
C GLY A 347 11.80 -9.99 -21.47
N LEU A 348 10.83 -10.69 -22.04
CA LEU A 348 9.97 -11.62 -21.31
C LEU A 348 10.74 -12.79 -20.70
N TYR A 349 11.68 -13.38 -21.45
CA TYR A 349 12.54 -14.46 -20.94
C TYR A 349 13.42 -13.99 -19.79
N ALA A 350 14.03 -12.80 -19.93
CA ALA A 350 14.83 -12.18 -18.88
C ALA A 350 14.00 -11.90 -17.62
N LEU A 351 12.78 -11.36 -17.75
CA LEU A 351 11.90 -11.12 -16.62
C LEU A 351 11.56 -12.42 -15.88
N GLN A 352 11.27 -13.50 -16.60
CA GLN A 352 10.98 -14.78 -15.95
C GLN A 352 12.22 -15.37 -15.25
N ALA A 353 13.41 -15.19 -15.80
CA ALA A 353 14.65 -15.55 -15.12
C ALA A 353 14.85 -14.76 -13.82
N TYR A 354 14.61 -13.44 -13.83
CA TYR A 354 14.69 -12.62 -12.61
C TYR A 354 13.63 -12.99 -11.59
N ARG A 355 12.38 -13.27 -12.01
CA ARG A 355 11.32 -13.74 -11.10
C ARG A 355 11.71 -15.04 -10.42
N ALA A 356 12.24 -16.01 -11.15
CA ALA A 356 12.72 -17.27 -10.57
C ALA A 356 13.87 -17.05 -9.59
N LYS A 357 14.83 -16.17 -9.94
CA LYS A 357 15.98 -15.83 -9.09
C LYS A 357 15.58 -15.10 -7.81
N LEU A 358 14.62 -14.17 -7.90
CA LEU A 358 14.16 -13.34 -6.79
C LEU A 358 13.10 -14.02 -5.91
N ALA A 359 12.43 -15.08 -6.38
CA ALA A 359 11.37 -15.75 -5.64
C ALA A 359 11.78 -16.18 -4.21
N PRO A 360 12.97 -16.78 -3.96
CA PRO A 360 13.41 -17.10 -2.60
C PRO A 360 13.62 -15.85 -1.73
N VAL A 361 14.12 -14.76 -2.32
CA VAL A 361 14.36 -13.49 -1.61
C VAL A 361 13.03 -12.83 -1.23
N LEU A 362 12.08 -12.75 -2.18
CA LEU A 362 10.73 -12.25 -1.96
C LEU A 362 9.97 -13.05 -0.89
N ALA A 363 10.22 -14.35 -0.79
CA ALA A 363 9.62 -15.23 0.22
C ALA A 363 10.33 -15.17 1.60
N SER A 364 11.52 -14.58 1.69
CA SER A 364 12.32 -14.55 2.93
C SER A 364 11.87 -13.51 3.96
N VAL A 365 11.00 -12.58 3.53
CA VAL A 365 10.47 -11.48 4.34
C VAL A 365 8.97 -11.33 4.13
N ASP A 366 8.30 -10.64 5.05
CA ASP A 366 6.84 -10.46 4.97
C ASP A 366 6.45 -9.36 3.98
N LEU A 367 7.27 -8.31 3.93
CA LEU A 367 7.16 -7.16 3.04
C LEU A 367 8.54 -6.47 2.91
N PHE A 368 8.64 -5.49 2.02
CA PHE A 368 9.81 -4.65 1.83
C PHE A 368 9.51 -3.19 2.17
N CYS A 369 10.53 -2.45 2.61
CA CYS A 369 10.49 -1.01 2.77
C CYS A 369 11.62 -0.39 1.93
N VAL A 370 11.28 0.54 1.04
CA VAL A 370 12.23 1.27 0.20
C VAL A 370 11.97 2.77 0.28
N PRO A 371 12.97 3.64 0.01
CA PRO A 371 12.68 5.06 -0.21
C PRO A 371 11.68 5.22 -1.34
N THR A 372 10.67 6.07 -1.18
CA THR A 372 9.72 6.33 -2.29
C THR A 372 10.42 7.03 -3.45
N ALA A 373 11.22 8.06 -3.15
CA ALA A 373 12.02 8.81 -4.09
C ALA A 373 13.45 8.98 -3.53
N PRO A 374 14.48 9.00 -4.38
CA PRO A 374 15.86 9.17 -3.94
C PRO A 374 16.26 10.62 -3.64
N THR A 375 15.54 11.61 -4.17
CA THR A 375 15.85 13.04 -4.07
C THR A 375 14.61 13.86 -4.43
N HIS A 376 14.64 15.15 -4.07
CA HIS A 376 13.76 16.15 -4.66
C HIS A 376 14.46 16.83 -5.84
N TYR A 377 13.72 17.23 -6.87
CA TYR A 377 14.27 17.99 -8.00
C TYR A 377 13.57 19.34 -8.14
N ALA A 378 14.38 20.38 -8.30
CA ALA A 378 13.90 21.67 -8.77
C ALA A 378 13.34 21.56 -10.20
N LEU A 379 12.32 22.36 -10.50
CA LEU A 379 11.66 22.36 -11.80
C LEU A 379 12.64 22.64 -12.94
N ASP A 380 13.49 23.64 -12.79
CA ASP A 380 14.50 24.04 -13.79
C ASP A 380 15.52 22.93 -14.08
N ALA A 381 15.96 22.19 -13.05
CA ALA A 381 16.86 21.06 -13.18
C ALA A 381 16.21 19.92 -14.01
N VAL A 382 14.93 19.65 -13.81
CA VAL A 382 14.20 18.65 -14.63
C VAL A 382 14.03 19.13 -16.06
N LEU A 383 13.74 20.41 -16.29
CA LEU A 383 13.63 20.95 -17.64
C LEU A 383 14.98 20.91 -18.39
N ALA A 384 16.09 21.12 -17.68
CA ALA A 384 17.44 21.06 -18.23
C ALA A 384 17.90 19.62 -18.53
N ASP A 385 17.56 18.63 -17.68
CA ASP A 385 17.89 17.22 -17.89
C ASP A 385 16.65 16.31 -17.70
N PRO A 386 15.72 16.30 -18.68
CA PRO A 386 14.39 15.71 -18.52
C PRO A 386 14.36 14.18 -18.57
N ILE A 387 15.49 13.55 -18.92
CA ILE A 387 15.60 12.08 -18.98
C ILE A 387 16.27 11.55 -17.73
N VAL A 388 17.45 12.06 -17.34
CA VAL A 388 18.21 11.49 -16.21
C VAL A 388 17.48 11.72 -14.89
N THR A 389 16.96 12.93 -14.67
CA THR A 389 16.21 13.26 -13.44
C THR A 389 15.00 12.35 -13.26
N ASN A 390 14.23 12.13 -14.33
CA ASN A 390 13.11 11.19 -14.36
C ASN A 390 13.56 9.74 -14.07
N SER A 391 14.62 9.27 -14.72
CA SER A 391 15.13 7.90 -14.52
C SER A 391 15.58 7.68 -13.08
N ARG A 392 16.24 8.67 -12.48
CA ARG A 392 16.65 8.62 -11.07
C ARG A 392 15.44 8.51 -10.15
N LEU A 393 14.36 9.28 -10.37
CA LEU A 393 13.13 9.14 -9.58
C LEU A 393 12.56 7.69 -9.61
N GLY A 394 12.77 6.95 -10.69
CA GLY A 394 12.31 5.55 -10.84
C GLY A 394 13.13 4.48 -10.10
N THR A 395 14.21 4.87 -9.39
CA THR A 395 15.21 3.93 -8.83
C THR A 395 14.59 2.83 -7.96
N PHE A 396 13.62 3.17 -7.13
CA PHE A 396 13.01 2.25 -6.16
C PHE A 396 11.60 1.78 -6.55
N THR A 397 11.11 2.16 -7.75
CA THR A 397 9.71 1.97 -8.11
C THR A 397 9.49 1.06 -9.33
N ASN A 398 10.44 1.03 -10.26
CA ASN A 398 10.27 0.44 -11.61
C ASN A 398 10.11 -1.09 -11.63
N PHE A 399 10.64 -1.81 -10.65
CA PHE A 399 10.58 -3.28 -10.60
C PHE A 399 9.23 -3.82 -10.11
N VAL A 400 8.43 -3.00 -9.44
CA VAL A 400 7.31 -3.44 -8.60
C VAL A 400 6.24 -4.18 -9.39
N ASN A 401 5.75 -3.61 -10.50
CA ASN A 401 4.70 -4.26 -11.29
C ASN A 401 5.27 -5.45 -12.10
N LEU A 402 6.52 -5.37 -12.52
CA LEU A 402 7.23 -6.48 -13.17
C LEU A 402 7.32 -7.72 -12.25
N LEU A 403 7.47 -7.51 -10.94
CA LEU A 403 7.51 -8.59 -9.94
C LEU A 403 6.13 -8.93 -9.33
N ASP A 404 5.03 -8.42 -9.88
CA ASP A 404 3.65 -8.61 -9.36
C ASP A 404 3.52 -8.26 -7.87
N MET A 405 4.05 -7.09 -7.50
CA MET A 405 3.96 -6.55 -6.14
C MET A 405 2.87 -5.47 -6.02
N CYS A 406 2.33 -5.33 -4.82
CA CYS A 406 1.47 -4.22 -4.37
C CYS A 406 2.26 -3.30 -3.43
N GLY A 407 1.76 -2.08 -3.15
CA GLY A 407 2.40 -1.23 -2.16
C GLY A 407 1.69 0.06 -1.79
N VAL A 408 2.18 0.68 -0.72
CA VAL A 408 1.69 1.96 -0.19
C VAL A 408 2.88 2.88 0.05
N ALA A 409 2.94 3.99 -0.69
CA ALA A 409 3.80 5.12 -0.38
C ALA A 409 3.17 5.93 0.76
N VAL A 410 3.96 6.21 1.80
CA VAL A 410 3.47 6.87 3.01
C VAL A 410 4.50 7.88 3.54
N PRO A 411 4.06 9.06 4.02
CA PRO A 411 4.95 9.99 4.72
C PRO A 411 5.57 9.35 5.96
N SER A 412 6.87 9.56 6.16
CA SER A 412 7.64 8.99 7.27
C SER A 412 8.39 10.02 8.09
N GLY A 413 8.55 11.24 7.57
CA GLY A 413 9.24 12.31 8.26
C GLY A 413 9.30 13.59 7.44
N ARG A 414 10.05 14.57 7.94
CA ARG A 414 10.30 15.85 7.27
C ARG A 414 11.77 16.21 7.44
N ARG A 415 12.39 16.74 6.39
CA ARG A 415 13.73 17.31 6.39
C ARG A 415 13.76 18.62 7.18
N ASP A 416 14.97 19.05 7.55
CA ASP A 416 15.20 20.33 8.22
C ASP A 416 14.77 21.52 7.35
N ASP A 417 14.84 21.38 6.02
CA ASP A 417 14.35 22.36 5.04
C ASP A 417 12.83 22.31 4.80
N GLY A 418 12.11 21.46 5.53
CA GLY A 418 10.65 21.34 5.45
C GLY A 418 10.14 20.38 4.37
N LEU A 419 11.02 19.82 3.52
CA LEU A 419 10.60 18.89 2.47
C LEU A 419 10.20 17.51 3.03
N PRO A 420 9.21 16.83 2.43
CA PRO A 420 8.71 15.57 2.94
C PRO A 420 9.71 14.43 2.76
N MET A 421 9.74 13.52 3.73
CA MET A 421 10.37 12.22 3.60
C MET A 421 9.29 11.15 3.55
N SER A 422 9.51 10.11 2.75
CA SER A 422 8.53 9.05 2.59
C SER A 422 9.19 7.72 2.23
N VAL A 423 8.52 6.65 2.63
CA VAL A 423 8.88 5.29 2.25
C VAL A 423 7.73 4.63 1.51
N THR A 424 8.05 3.67 0.67
CA THR A 424 7.05 2.80 0.05
C THR A 424 7.18 1.40 0.64
N LEU A 425 6.08 0.90 1.19
CA LEU A 425 5.98 -0.48 1.63
C LEU A 425 5.49 -1.34 0.49
N LEU A 426 6.16 -2.46 0.23
CA LEU A 426 5.89 -3.34 -0.90
C LEU A 426 5.67 -4.78 -0.42
N ALA A 427 4.67 -5.46 -0.95
CA ALA A 427 4.45 -6.88 -0.70
C ALA A 427 4.00 -7.60 -1.97
N MET A 428 4.04 -8.93 -1.97
CA MET A 428 3.52 -9.72 -3.08
C MET A 428 2.02 -9.46 -3.32
N ALA A 429 1.57 -9.66 -4.56
CA ALA A 429 0.16 -9.57 -4.94
C ALA A 429 -0.79 -10.23 -3.92
N GLY A 430 -1.89 -9.55 -3.61
CA GLY A 430 -2.92 -9.97 -2.64
C GLY A 430 -2.58 -9.65 -1.18
N LYS A 431 -1.42 -9.05 -0.89
CA LYS A 431 -1.01 -8.60 0.45
C LYS A 431 -1.14 -7.08 0.64
N ASP A 432 -2.03 -6.44 -0.11
CA ASP A 432 -2.29 -5.00 -0.02
C ASP A 432 -2.60 -4.56 1.42
N TRP A 433 -3.42 -5.36 2.13
CA TRP A 433 -3.78 -5.15 3.54
C TRP A 433 -2.56 -5.10 4.48
N LEU A 434 -1.50 -5.87 4.18
CA LEU A 434 -0.30 -5.94 5.02
C LEU A 434 0.53 -4.67 4.85
N THR A 435 0.67 -4.21 3.61
CA THR A 435 1.36 -2.93 3.32
C THR A 435 0.58 -1.74 3.91
N ALA A 436 -0.75 -1.73 3.77
CA ALA A 436 -1.60 -0.71 4.38
C ALA A 436 -1.53 -0.74 5.91
N GLY A 437 -1.51 -1.93 6.53
CA GLY A 437 -1.44 -2.08 7.99
C GLY A 437 -0.18 -1.46 8.59
N LEU A 438 1.01 -1.75 8.02
CA LEU A 438 2.25 -1.15 8.50
C LEU A 438 2.40 0.31 8.06
N ALA A 439 1.89 0.69 6.88
CA ALA A 439 1.88 2.10 6.46
C ALA A 439 1.01 2.96 7.39
N ARG A 440 -0.13 2.46 7.88
CA ARG A 440 -0.96 3.17 8.86
C ARG A 440 -0.18 3.48 10.14
N ASP A 441 0.59 2.52 10.63
CA ASP A 441 1.41 2.69 11.83
C ASP A 441 2.55 3.71 11.61
N ILE A 442 3.23 3.66 10.46
CA ILE A 442 4.24 4.66 10.07
C ILE A 442 3.61 6.05 9.99
N HIS A 443 2.45 6.15 9.32
CA HIS A 443 1.77 7.42 9.14
C HIS A 443 1.45 8.04 10.51
N ALA A 444 0.83 7.27 11.40
CA ALA A 444 0.52 7.71 12.77
C ALA A 444 1.79 8.09 13.57
N ALA A 445 2.84 7.27 13.49
CA ALA A 445 4.10 7.50 14.20
C ALA A 445 4.88 8.71 13.67
N SER A 446 4.70 9.09 12.40
CA SER A 446 5.38 10.25 11.80
C SER A 446 4.99 11.59 12.44
N GLY A 447 3.78 11.67 13.02
CA GLY A 447 3.25 12.92 13.59
C GLY A 447 3.08 14.06 12.60
N LEU A 448 3.18 13.79 11.29
CA LEU A 448 3.10 14.82 10.24
C LEU A 448 1.65 15.28 10.03
N PRO A 449 1.43 16.56 9.66
CA PRO A 449 0.12 16.99 9.19
C PRO A 449 -0.23 16.31 7.86
N LEU A 450 -1.53 16.25 7.57
CA LEU A 450 -2.07 15.66 6.35
C LEU A 450 -1.79 16.55 5.13
N GLY A 451 -0.97 16.10 4.19
CA GLY A 451 -0.63 16.88 2.99
C GLY A 451 -0.03 18.24 3.33
N ALA A 452 -0.43 19.25 2.56
CA ALA A 452 -0.11 20.66 2.73
C ALA A 452 -1.24 21.44 3.45
N THR A 453 -2.09 20.74 4.22
CA THR A 453 -3.32 21.34 4.79
C THR A 453 -3.12 21.90 6.20
N GLY A 454 -2.07 21.46 6.91
CA GLY A 454 -1.90 21.71 8.34
C GLY A 454 -2.86 20.92 9.24
N TRP A 455 -3.72 20.06 8.70
CA TRP A 455 -4.62 19.23 9.50
C TRP A 455 -3.83 18.15 10.24
N ALA A 456 -4.08 18.02 11.53
CA ALA A 456 -3.58 16.89 12.30
C ALA A 456 -4.20 15.58 11.80
N GLN A 457 -3.42 14.50 11.87
CA GLN A 457 -3.96 13.17 11.59
C GLN A 457 -5.13 12.87 12.56
N PRO A 458 -6.21 12.25 12.07
CA PRO A 458 -7.26 11.78 12.96
C PRO A 458 -6.65 10.80 13.97
N GLY A 459 -7.03 10.92 15.25
CA GLY A 459 -6.61 9.94 16.25
C GLY A 459 -7.05 8.55 15.79
N SER A 460 -6.15 7.56 15.84
CA SER A 460 -6.46 6.20 15.41
C SER A 460 -7.62 5.67 16.25
N ALA A 461 -8.83 5.66 15.69
CA ALA A 461 -9.89 4.86 16.26
C ALA A 461 -9.44 3.39 16.17
N PRO A 462 -9.58 2.58 17.23
CA PRO A 462 -9.34 1.15 17.11
C PRO A 462 -10.18 0.62 15.93
N PRO A 463 -9.64 -0.28 15.08
CA PRO A 463 -10.34 -0.79 13.91
C PRO A 463 -11.75 -1.22 14.33
N GLY A 464 -12.76 -0.57 13.75
CA GLY A 464 -14.15 -0.77 14.16
C GLY A 464 -14.50 -2.24 14.17
N GLU A 465 -15.02 -2.72 15.30
CA GLU A 465 -15.65 -4.03 15.42
C GLU A 465 -16.82 -4.10 14.45
N ARG A 466 -16.59 -4.66 13.27
CA ARG A 466 -17.69 -5.17 12.45
C ARG A 466 -18.21 -6.44 13.13
N ALA A 467 -19.53 -6.59 13.10
CA ALA A 467 -20.27 -7.68 13.72
C ALA A 467 -19.64 -9.06 13.42
N PRO A 468 -19.61 -9.95 14.42
CA PRO A 468 -19.05 -11.29 14.27
C PRO A 468 -20.05 -12.13 13.48
N ASP A 469 -19.72 -12.47 12.25
CA ASP A 469 -20.31 -13.68 11.67
C ASP A 469 -19.20 -14.49 10.97
N GLU A 470 -19.08 -15.72 11.47
CA GLU A 470 -18.34 -16.88 10.95
C GLU A 470 -16.83 -17.06 11.24
N MET A 471 -16.11 -16.12 11.88
CA MET A 471 -14.68 -16.35 12.20
C MET A 471 -14.47 -17.06 13.55
N ILE A 472 -13.49 -17.96 13.63
CA ILE A 472 -13.11 -18.70 14.84
C ILE A 472 -11.83 -18.09 15.43
N ASP A 473 -11.89 -17.68 16.71
CA ASP A 473 -10.73 -17.25 17.49
C ASP A 473 -9.85 -18.46 17.87
N LEU A 474 -8.56 -18.36 17.56
CA LEU A 474 -7.51 -19.32 17.83
C LEU A 474 -6.39 -18.66 18.64
N VAL A 475 -6.15 -19.16 19.85
CA VAL A 475 -5.06 -18.79 20.76
C VAL A 475 -3.83 -19.60 20.40
N VAL A 476 -2.74 -18.90 20.05
CA VAL A 476 -1.42 -19.48 19.82
C VAL A 476 -0.44 -19.00 20.87
N VAL A 477 0.45 -19.89 21.30
CA VAL A 477 1.34 -19.70 22.47
C VAL A 477 2.80 -20.04 22.17
N GLY A 478 3.09 -20.54 20.96
CA GLY A 478 4.35 -21.18 20.63
C GLY A 478 4.91 -20.82 19.27
N ALA A 479 5.32 -21.84 18.52
CA ALA A 479 5.97 -21.67 17.21
C ALA A 479 5.10 -20.95 16.16
N HIS A 480 3.78 -20.82 16.40
CA HIS A 480 2.84 -20.08 15.55
C HIS A 480 2.65 -18.60 15.95
N LEU A 481 3.25 -18.13 17.03
CA LEU A 481 3.27 -16.69 17.37
C LEU A 481 3.91 -15.87 16.25
N SER A 482 3.50 -14.62 16.06
CA SER A 482 4.08 -13.70 15.05
C SER A 482 5.62 -13.69 15.10
N GLY A 483 6.27 -13.82 13.95
CA GLY A 483 7.74 -13.91 13.85
C GLY A 483 8.37 -15.25 14.29
N MET A 484 7.58 -16.24 14.75
CA MET A 484 8.07 -17.58 15.06
C MET A 484 7.98 -18.53 13.85
N PRO A 485 8.76 -19.63 13.81
CA PRO A 485 9.01 -20.42 12.60
C PRO A 485 7.77 -21.00 11.90
N LEU A 486 6.66 -21.24 12.61
CA LEU A 486 5.45 -21.85 12.07
C LEU A 486 4.32 -20.84 11.85
N ASN A 487 4.51 -19.55 12.11
CA ASN A 487 3.47 -18.54 11.88
C ASN A 487 3.04 -18.45 10.40
N GLY A 488 3.91 -18.81 9.46
CA GLY A 488 3.57 -18.95 8.03
C GLY A 488 2.32 -19.81 7.80
N GLN A 489 2.15 -20.90 8.55
CA GLN A 489 1.00 -21.82 8.40
C GLN A 489 -0.35 -21.15 8.68
N LEU A 490 -0.40 -20.17 9.59
CA LEU A 490 -1.62 -19.38 9.84
C LEU A 490 -1.87 -18.41 8.69
N ARG A 491 -0.82 -17.72 8.25
CA ARG A 491 -0.89 -16.68 7.22
C ARG A 491 -1.24 -17.25 5.85
N ASP A 492 -0.72 -18.41 5.51
CA ASP A 492 -1.02 -19.13 4.26
C ASP A 492 -2.50 -19.53 4.18
N LEU A 493 -3.15 -19.71 5.34
CA LEU A 493 -4.58 -19.97 5.45
C LEU A 493 -5.43 -18.70 5.55
N GLY A 494 -4.82 -17.52 5.45
CA GLY A 494 -5.53 -16.23 5.51
C GLY A 494 -5.96 -15.82 6.92
N ALA A 495 -5.34 -16.36 7.97
CA ALA A 495 -5.63 -15.97 9.34
C ALA A 495 -5.37 -14.47 9.57
N GLN A 496 -6.25 -13.83 10.34
CA GLN A 496 -6.14 -12.42 10.70
C GLN A 496 -5.68 -12.28 12.15
N PHE A 497 -4.64 -11.48 12.39
CA PHE A 497 -4.25 -11.14 13.75
C PHE A 497 -5.37 -10.34 14.44
N SER A 498 -5.72 -10.73 15.66
CA SER A 498 -6.75 -10.06 16.46
C SER A 498 -6.09 -9.20 17.54
N ARG A 499 -5.41 -9.84 18.50
CA ARG A 499 -4.75 -9.16 19.62
C ARG A 499 -3.66 -10.00 20.27
N THR A 500 -2.74 -9.32 20.97
CA THR A 500 -1.85 -9.94 21.97
C THR A 500 -2.53 -9.86 23.34
N THR A 501 -2.44 -10.92 24.12
CA THR A 501 -3.04 -10.99 25.47
C THR A 501 -2.33 -12.05 26.31
N ARG A 502 -2.85 -12.39 27.50
CA ARG A 502 -2.38 -13.49 28.33
C ARG A 502 -3.48 -14.49 28.65
N THR A 503 -3.07 -15.71 28.97
CA THR A 503 -3.99 -16.66 29.60
C THR A 503 -4.42 -16.18 30.99
N ALA A 504 -5.53 -16.72 31.49
CA ALA A 504 -5.84 -16.71 32.92
C ALA A 504 -4.68 -17.32 33.75
N PRO A 505 -4.56 -17.05 35.05
CA PRO A 505 -3.49 -17.56 35.91
C PRO A 505 -3.71 -19.04 36.29
N ALA A 506 -3.99 -19.89 35.29
CA ALA A 506 -4.39 -21.28 35.45
C ALA A 506 -3.60 -22.23 34.51
N TYR A 507 -2.48 -21.76 33.95
CA TYR A 507 -1.73 -22.48 32.93
C TYR A 507 -0.26 -22.60 33.26
N ARG A 508 0.36 -23.68 32.80
CA ARG A 508 1.81 -23.86 32.76
C ARG A 508 2.28 -24.10 31.33
N LEU A 509 3.47 -23.62 31.03
CA LEU A 509 4.10 -23.71 29.71
C LEU A 509 5.34 -24.59 29.79
N TYR A 510 5.46 -25.56 28.89
CA TYR A 510 6.58 -26.48 28.85
C TYR A 510 7.26 -26.47 27.48
N ALA A 511 8.59 -26.47 27.43
CA ALA A 511 9.33 -26.71 26.20
C ALA A 511 9.35 -28.22 25.90
N LEU A 512 8.71 -28.65 24.81
CA LEU A 512 8.57 -30.07 24.48
C LEU A 512 9.88 -30.64 23.89
N ALA A 513 10.28 -31.82 24.35
CA ALA A 513 11.44 -32.53 23.83
C ALA A 513 11.15 -33.25 22.49
N GLY A 514 12.22 -33.53 21.72
CA GLY A 514 12.17 -34.37 20.53
C GLY A 514 11.39 -33.78 19.33
N GLN A 515 11.11 -32.47 19.35
CA GLN A 515 10.39 -31.79 18.28
C GLN A 515 11.35 -31.35 17.17
N SER A 516 10.99 -31.60 15.91
CA SER A 516 11.76 -31.15 14.74
C SER A 516 11.85 -29.62 14.64
N VAL A 517 10.79 -28.93 15.05
CA VAL A 517 10.78 -27.48 15.27
C VAL A 517 10.50 -27.26 16.75
N PRO A 518 11.40 -26.60 17.50
CA PRO A 518 11.17 -26.29 18.91
C PRO A 518 9.81 -25.61 19.11
N LYS A 519 8.98 -26.17 19.99
CA LYS A 519 7.63 -25.67 20.26
C LYS A 519 7.22 -26.01 21.70
N PRO A 520 6.36 -25.18 22.33
CA PRO A 520 5.89 -25.45 23.67
C PRO A 520 4.58 -26.26 23.70
N GLY A 521 4.30 -26.83 24.86
CA GLY A 521 3.00 -27.37 25.25
C GLY A 521 2.40 -26.55 26.39
N LEU A 522 1.14 -26.12 26.22
CA LEU A 522 0.38 -25.40 27.24
C LEU A 522 -0.57 -26.37 27.94
N VAL A 523 -0.54 -26.38 29.27
CA VAL A 523 -1.38 -27.27 30.08
C VAL A 523 -2.11 -26.47 31.15
N ARG A 524 -3.42 -26.70 31.26
CA ARG A 524 -4.24 -26.13 32.33
C ARG A 524 -3.98 -26.89 33.63
N VAL A 525 -3.73 -26.18 34.71
CA VAL A 525 -3.41 -26.74 36.03
C VAL A 525 -4.40 -26.27 37.09
N ALA A 526 -4.65 -27.11 38.10
CA ALA A 526 -5.58 -26.78 39.18
C ALA A 526 -4.98 -25.85 40.25
N ARG A 527 -3.64 -25.84 40.38
CA ARG A 527 -2.88 -25.03 41.35
C ARG A 527 -1.59 -24.54 40.68
N ASP A 528 -1.03 -23.45 41.20
CA ASP A 528 0.26 -22.91 40.78
C ASP A 528 0.33 -22.61 39.27
N GLY A 529 -0.79 -22.14 38.72
CA GLY A 529 -0.87 -21.64 37.35
C GLY A 529 -0.28 -20.24 37.21
N MET A 530 0.25 -19.96 36.03
CA MET A 530 0.78 -18.66 35.65
C MET A 530 -0.03 -18.07 34.49
N ARG A 531 0.15 -16.76 34.27
CA ARG A 531 -0.33 -16.08 33.07
C ARG A 531 0.73 -16.25 31.99
N ILE A 532 0.34 -16.77 30.84
CA ILE A 532 1.24 -17.01 29.72
C ILE A 532 0.87 -16.07 28.57
N ASP A 533 1.86 -15.38 28.01
CA ASP A 533 1.71 -14.51 26.85
C ASP A 533 1.29 -15.31 25.61
N VAL A 534 0.23 -14.85 24.96
CA VAL A 534 -0.39 -15.50 23.79
C VAL A 534 -0.81 -14.48 22.73
N GLU A 535 -1.10 -14.97 21.53
CA GLU A 535 -1.76 -14.21 20.48
C GLU A 535 -3.09 -14.86 20.10
N VAL A 536 -4.09 -14.02 19.84
CA VAL A 536 -5.38 -14.45 19.28
C VAL A 536 -5.40 -14.14 17.78
N TRP A 537 -5.65 -15.17 16.99
CA TRP A 537 -5.80 -15.12 15.53
C TRP A 537 -7.21 -15.54 15.14
N ARG A 538 -7.72 -15.02 14.04
CA ARG A 538 -9.06 -15.32 13.50
C ARG A 538 -8.94 -16.08 12.18
N LEU A 539 -9.64 -17.22 12.09
CA LEU A 539 -9.68 -18.07 10.90
C LEU A 539 -11.13 -18.27 10.45
N ASP A 540 -11.37 -18.38 9.15
CA ASP A 540 -12.67 -18.90 8.68
C ASP A 540 -12.81 -20.39 9.05
N PRO A 541 -14.03 -20.95 9.12
CA PRO A 541 -14.24 -22.32 9.61
C PRO A 541 -13.52 -23.38 8.77
N GLY A 542 -13.43 -23.17 7.45
CA GLY A 542 -12.73 -24.07 6.54
C GLY A 542 -11.21 -24.03 6.73
N ALA A 543 -10.65 -22.83 6.92
CA ALA A 543 -9.25 -22.64 7.27
C ALA A 543 -8.91 -23.23 8.64
N PHE A 544 -9.77 -23.04 9.64
CA PHE A 544 -9.61 -23.65 10.95
C PHE A 544 -9.58 -25.17 10.87
N GLY A 545 -10.51 -25.81 10.15
CA GLY A 545 -10.52 -27.26 9.97
C GLY A 545 -9.23 -27.81 9.34
N ARG A 546 -8.72 -27.13 8.29
CA ARG A 546 -7.43 -27.49 7.67
C ARG A 546 -6.25 -27.30 8.63
N PHE A 547 -6.26 -26.23 9.41
CA PHE A 547 -5.20 -25.95 10.38
C PHE A 547 -5.16 -27.02 11.48
N VAL A 548 -6.31 -27.36 12.08
CA VAL A 548 -6.38 -28.35 13.16
C VAL A 548 -5.98 -29.74 12.68
N ALA A 549 -6.39 -30.14 11.47
CA ALA A 549 -6.03 -31.44 10.90
C ALA A 549 -4.51 -31.64 10.70
N ALA A 550 -3.74 -30.56 10.63
CA ALA A 550 -2.28 -30.60 10.45
C ALA A 550 -1.49 -30.65 11.77
N ILE A 551 -2.14 -30.56 12.93
CA ILE A 551 -1.48 -30.51 14.24
C ILE A 551 -1.10 -31.92 14.69
N PRO A 552 0.20 -32.24 14.85
CA PRO A 552 0.62 -33.56 15.29
C PRO A 552 0.54 -33.70 16.82
N ALA A 553 0.40 -34.94 17.29
CA ALA A 553 0.62 -35.28 18.69
C ALA A 553 2.04 -34.81 19.14
N PRO A 554 2.22 -34.40 20.42
CA PRO A 554 1.24 -34.43 21.51
C PRO A 554 0.39 -33.16 21.62
N LEU A 555 0.34 -32.32 20.58
CA LEU A 555 -0.45 -31.09 20.60
C LEU A 555 -1.89 -31.35 20.14
N GLY A 556 -2.81 -30.56 20.67
CA GLY A 556 -4.21 -30.53 20.24
C GLY A 556 -4.80 -29.14 20.37
N ILE A 557 -6.05 -28.98 19.95
CA ILE A 557 -6.81 -27.73 20.09
C ILE A 557 -7.92 -27.92 21.12
N GLY A 558 -7.77 -27.25 22.26
CA GLY A 558 -8.73 -27.20 23.35
C GLY A 558 -9.41 -25.83 23.44
N THR A 559 -9.98 -25.54 24.61
CA THR A 559 -10.48 -24.20 24.95
C THR A 559 -9.54 -23.56 25.97
N ILE A 560 -9.09 -22.34 25.68
CA ILE A 560 -8.21 -21.54 26.52
C ILE A 560 -9.00 -20.38 27.14
N GLU A 561 -8.77 -20.15 28.43
CA GLU A 561 -9.31 -19.03 29.20
C GLU A 561 -8.27 -17.90 29.26
N LEU A 562 -8.69 -16.68 28.90
CA LEU A 562 -7.84 -15.51 28.80
C LEU A 562 -7.98 -14.62 30.03
N ASP A 563 -7.01 -13.72 30.25
CA ASP A 563 -6.99 -12.84 31.43
C ASP A 563 -8.11 -11.81 31.50
N ASP A 564 -8.75 -11.54 30.36
CA ASP A 564 -9.94 -10.71 30.19
C ASP A 564 -11.26 -11.46 30.53
N GLY A 565 -11.19 -12.74 30.89
CA GLY A 565 -12.34 -13.59 31.21
C GLY A 565 -13.02 -14.22 29.99
N THR A 566 -12.55 -13.93 28.78
CA THR A 566 -13.05 -14.56 27.55
C THR A 566 -12.44 -15.95 27.34
N THR A 567 -13.04 -16.75 26.45
CA THR A 567 -12.51 -18.05 26.05
C THR A 567 -12.43 -18.17 24.54
N ALA A 568 -11.44 -18.90 24.05
CA ALA A 568 -11.23 -19.15 22.63
C ALA A 568 -10.62 -20.55 22.40
N LYS A 569 -10.66 -21.06 21.16
CA LYS A 569 -9.96 -22.31 20.84
C LYS A 569 -8.45 -22.07 20.88
N GLY A 570 -7.64 -23.05 21.27
CA GLY A 570 -6.20 -22.83 21.35
C GLY A 570 -5.37 -24.06 21.62
N PHE A 571 -4.06 -23.94 21.42
CA PHE A 571 -3.11 -25.03 21.61
C PHE A 571 -3.09 -25.52 23.06
N VAL A 572 -3.26 -26.82 23.23
CA VAL A 572 -3.03 -27.56 24.47
C VAL A 572 -2.08 -28.73 24.19
N ALA A 573 -1.43 -29.24 25.23
CA ALA A 573 -0.62 -30.45 25.13
C ALA A 573 -1.21 -31.59 25.95
N GLU A 574 -1.14 -32.80 25.41
CA GLU A 574 -1.39 -34.02 26.16
C GLU A 574 -0.33 -34.20 27.24
N THR A 575 -0.72 -34.68 28.42
CA THR A 575 0.18 -34.90 29.55
C THR A 575 1.30 -35.90 29.23
N ALA A 576 1.05 -36.85 28.32
CA ALA A 576 2.07 -37.79 27.83
C ALA A 576 3.27 -37.07 27.17
N GLY A 577 3.01 -35.95 26.49
CA GLY A 577 4.03 -35.11 25.85
C GLY A 577 4.94 -34.37 26.83
N LEU A 578 4.61 -34.35 28.13
CA LEU A 578 5.36 -33.62 29.15
C LEU A 578 6.48 -34.42 29.82
N SER A 579 6.55 -35.73 29.59
CA SER A 579 7.46 -36.66 30.31
C SER A 579 8.95 -36.27 30.27
N ALA A 580 9.39 -35.58 29.22
CA ALA A 580 10.74 -35.04 29.07
C ALA A 580 10.77 -33.52 28.81
N ALA A 581 9.67 -32.83 29.09
CA ALA A 581 9.53 -31.41 28.81
C ALA A 581 10.06 -30.56 29.98
N ILE A 582 10.63 -29.39 29.66
CA ILE A 582 11.15 -28.45 30.65
C ILE A 582 10.06 -27.43 30.99
N ASP A 583 9.75 -27.24 32.28
CA ASP A 583 8.82 -26.17 32.71
C ASP A 583 9.47 -24.81 32.48
N ILE A 584 8.88 -24.03 31.59
CA ILE A 584 9.33 -22.69 31.21
C ILE A 584 8.33 -21.61 31.63
N SER A 585 7.37 -21.93 32.51
CA SER A 585 6.30 -21.02 32.92
C SER A 585 6.83 -19.71 33.50
N ALA A 586 7.98 -19.76 34.20
CA ALA A 586 8.62 -18.59 34.80
C ALA A 586 9.09 -17.54 33.78
N HIS A 587 9.26 -17.91 32.50
CA HIS A 587 9.57 -16.95 31.43
C HIS A 587 8.36 -16.13 30.99
N GLY A 588 7.15 -16.47 31.46
CA GLY A 588 5.89 -15.79 31.11
C GLY A 588 5.42 -16.04 29.67
N GLY A 589 6.24 -16.61 28.79
CA GLY A 589 5.86 -16.87 27.41
C GLY A 589 6.99 -17.49 26.58
N TRP A 590 6.63 -18.05 25.42
CA TRP A 590 7.57 -18.75 24.54
C TRP A 590 8.67 -17.84 23.98
N ARG A 591 8.34 -16.58 23.63
CA ARG A 591 9.33 -15.63 23.08
C ARG A 591 10.44 -15.32 24.08
N SER A 592 10.06 -15.03 25.32
CA SER A 592 11.00 -14.73 26.41
C SER A 592 11.95 -15.91 26.68
N PHE A 593 11.43 -17.14 26.63
CA PHE A 593 12.25 -18.34 26.73
C PHE A 593 13.27 -18.45 25.58
N VAL A 594 12.81 -18.38 24.32
CA VAL A 594 13.70 -18.48 23.14
C VAL A 594 14.78 -17.40 23.12
N ALA A 595 14.43 -16.17 23.51
CA ALA A 595 15.39 -15.06 23.61
C ALA A 595 16.44 -15.31 24.71
N SER A 596 16.03 -15.87 25.86
CA SER A 596 16.96 -16.21 26.95
C SER A 596 17.91 -17.37 26.62
N SER A 597 17.54 -18.22 25.66
CA SER A 597 18.39 -19.34 25.20
C SER A 597 19.46 -18.92 24.17
N HIS A 598 19.52 -17.65 23.76
CA HIS A 598 20.52 -17.11 22.81
C HIS A 598 21.76 -16.48 23.49
N GLU A 599 22.06 -16.81 24.75
CA GLU A 599 23.44 -16.79 25.27
C GLU A 599 24.18 -18.07 24.84
N PRO A 600 25.45 -17.99 24.42
CA PRO A 600 26.07 -18.94 23.50
C PRO A 600 26.20 -20.32 24.16
N GLN A 601 25.46 -21.32 23.63
CA GLN A 601 25.84 -22.73 23.36
C GLN A 601 26.84 -23.49 24.29
N ARG A 602 27.10 -23.03 25.52
CA ARG A 602 28.17 -23.52 26.41
C ARG A 602 27.70 -24.22 27.69
N ARG A 603 26.41 -24.47 27.88
CA ARG A 603 25.92 -25.18 29.10
C ARG A 603 25.14 -26.47 28.85
N LEU A 604 25.26 -27.04 27.65
CA LEU A 604 24.75 -28.39 27.37
C LEU A 604 25.86 -29.43 27.14
N GLU A 605 27.14 -29.05 27.26
CA GLU A 605 28.30 -29.98 27.25
C GLU A 605 28.92 -30.24 28.65
N GLU A 606 28.52 -29.52 29.71
CA GLU A 606 29.14 -29.65 31.05
C GLU A 606 28.32 -30.47 32.07
N VAL A 607 27.37 -31.29 31.63
CA VAL A 607 26.71 -32.29 32.51
C VAL A 607 26.76 -33.68 31.88
N ALA A 608 27.98 -34.18 31.70
CA ALA A 608 28.25 -35.61 31.75
C ALA A 608 29.38 -35.83 32.77
N PRO A 609 29.11 -36.42 33.95
CA PRO A 609 30.15 -36.71 34.93
C PRO A 609 30.96 -37.93 34.49
N THR A 610 32.29 -37.75 34.45
CA THR A 610 33.40 -38.73 34.44
C THR A 610 33.33 -39.93 33.50
#